data_AF-A0A630V7R4-F1
#
_entry.id   AF-A0A630V7R4-F1
#
_cell.length_a   1.000
_cell.length_b   1.000
_cell.length_c   1.000
_cell.angle_alpha   90.00
_cell.angle_beta   90.00
_cell.angle_gamma   90.00
#
_symmetry.space_group_name_H-M   'P 1'
#
loop_
_entity.id
_entity.type
_entity.pdbx_description
1 polymer ?
#
loop_
_entity_poly.entity_id
_entity_poly.type
_entity_poly.pdbx_seq_one_letter_code
_entity_poly.pdbx_strand_id
1 'polypeptide(L)'
;MTQLTDNTWYTSDYISPLQLFIRLTRGQLQPGKFWRKASFRRKFLIRSLVMPRATSQLLTNLTQWPELNTLLARQPRLPIRLHRPYMAVNIKRDFALDALCFHYQQMRQLLSREQQVSYLSQYGLNLAKFETKTGELFQLDLVSLVSLDKEGESTIVVRDAQLRILAEITFTLCRFNQQRTLFIGGLQGAANDVPHEIIQQATKACHGLFPKRIVMEALCQFAQVFQAEKIIAVSNDAHVYRSWRYMDKKTQMHADYDAFWES
;
A
#
# COMPACT_ATOMS: atom_id res chain seq x y z
N MET A 1 -21.77 18.86 27.10
CA MET A 1 -21.76 17.62 27.92
C MET A 1 -22.39 16.55 27.04
N THR A 2 -21.74 15.47 26.64
CA THR A 2 -20.69 14.71 27.31
C THR A 2 -19.80 14.09 26.23
N GLN A 3 -18.49 14.19 26.43
CA GLN A 3 -17.47 13.54 25.64
C GLN A 3 -17.63 12.02 25.73
N LEU A 4 -17.55 11.32 24.59
CA LEU A 4 -17.21 9.90 24.55
C LEU A 4 -15.87 9.79 23.82
N THR A 5 -14.81 10.00 24.58
CA THR A 5 -13.48 9.50 24.30
C THR A 5 -13.49 7.98 24.54
N ASP A 6 -13.86 7.21 23.53
CA ASP A 6 -13.63 5.76 23.55
C ASP A 6 -12.28 5.45 22.88
N ASN A 7 -11.21 5.77 23.60
CA ASN A 7 -9.91 5.11 23.41
C ASN A 7 -10.00 3.72 24.05
N THR A 8 -10.77 2.83 23.42
CA THR A 8 -10.78 1.41 23.77
C THR A 8 -9.54 0.76 23.17
N TRP A 9 -8.51 0.63 23.99
CA TRP A 9 -7.36 -0.22 23.72
C TRP A 9 -7.86 -1.67 23.58
N TYR A 10 -8.11 -2.11 22.34
CA TYR A 10 -8.36 -3.53 22.09
C TYR A 10 -7.10 -4.31 22.50
N THR A 11 -7.17 -5.05 23.61
CA THR A 11 -6.26 -6.15 23.89
C THR A 11 -6.44 -7.14 22.75
N SER A 12 -5.51 -7.13 21.79
CA SER A 12 -5.52 -8.09 20.69
C SER A 12 -5.33 -9.48 21.28
N ASP A 13 -6.37 -10.32 21.22
CA ASP A 13 -6.18 -11.76 21.34
C ASP A 13 -5.05 -12.17 20.38
N TYR A 14 -4.00 -12.78 20.89
CA TYR A 14 -2.91 -13.29 20.05
C TYR A 14 -3.46 -14.44 19.21
N ILE A 15 -3.74 -14.16 17.93
CA ILE A 15 -4.23 -15.16 16.98
C ILE A 15 -3.02 -15.89 16.39
N SER A 16 -2.94 -17.20 16.57
CA SER A 16 -1.89 -18.00 15.93
C SER A 16 -2.09 -18.08 14.40
N PRO A 17 -1.05 -18.34 13.59
CA PRO A 17 -1.18 -18.42 12.13
C PRO A 17 -2.21 -19.46 11.68
N LEU A 18 -2.27 -20.60 12.38
CA LEU A 18 -3.25 -21.65 12.15
C LEU A 18 -4.67 -21.21 12.51
N GLN A 19 -4.84 -20.50 13.64
CA GLN A 19 -6.13 -19.94 14.02
C GLN A 19 -6.61 -18.89 13.01
N LEU A 20 -5.71 -18.02 12.54
CA LEU A 20 -6.00 -17.04 11.49
C LEU A 20 -6.47 -17.74 10.21
N PHE A 21 -5.74 -18.76 9.77
CA PHE A 21 -6.10 -19.59 8.62
C PHE A 21 -7.50 -20.21 8.78
N ILE A 22 -7.77 -20.88 9.91
CA ILE A 22 -9.06 -21.54 10.19
C ILE A 22 -10.20 -20.50 10.22
N ARG A 23 -10.00 -19.37 10.90
CA ARG A 23 -11.02 -18.30 10.99
C ARG A 23 -11.35 -17.72 9.61
N LEU A 24 -10.35 -17.49 8.76
CA LEU A 24 -10.55 -17.00 7.38
C LEU A 24 -11.27 -18.02 6.49
N THR A 25 -10.90 -19.30 6.57
CA THR A 25 -11.49 -20.38 5.75
C THR A 25 -12.93 -20.68 6.16
N ARG A 26 -13.21 -20.74 7.47
CA ARG A 26 -14.56 -20.95 8.03
C ARG A 26 -15.46 -19.72 7.91
N GLY A 27 -14.87 -18.55 7.61
CA GLY A 27 -15.61 -17.29 7.51
C GLY A 27 -16.02 -16.70 8.86
N GLN A 28 -15.31 -17.07 9.93
CA GLN A 28 -15.43 -16.46 11.25
C GLN A 28 -14.73 -15.10 11.28
N LEU A 29 -13.68 -14.93 10.48
CA LEU A 29 -13.04 -13.63 10.21
C LEU A 29 -13.29 -13.27 8.74
N GLN A 30 -13.91 -12.11 8.52
CA GLN A 30 -14.30 -11.66 7.18
C GLN A 30 -13.79 -10.23 6.91
N PRO A 31 -12.48 -10.06 6.63
CA PRO A 31 -11.86 -8.74 6.54
C PRO A 31 -12.44 -7.78 5.49
N GLY A 32 -13.18 -8.29 4.52
CA GLY A 32 -13.81 -7.48 3.47
C GLY A 32 -14.99 -8.19 2.82
N LYS A 33 -15.78 -7.44 2.04
CA LYS A 33 -17.04 -7.91 1.43
C LYS A 33 -16.91 -9.23 0.67
N PHE A 34 -15.77 -9.48 0.03
CA PHE A 34 -15.52 -10.72 -0.71
C PHE A 34 -15.32 -11.95 0.18
N TRP A 35 -14.84 -11.80 1.42
CA TRP A 35 -14.71 -12.91 2.39
C TRP A 35 -16.06 -13.45 2.86
N ARG A 36 -17.15 -12.70 2.69
CA ARG A 36 -18.53 -13.16 2.94
C ARG A 36 -18.94 -14.29 1.99
N LYS A 37 -18.35 -14.34 0.78
CA LYS A 37 -18.65 -15.37 -0.23
C LYS A 37 -17.93 -16.68 0.09
N ALA A 38 -18.68 -17.77 0.26
CA ALA A 38 -18.11 -19.09 0.50
C ALA A 38 -17.18 -19.56 -0.63
N SER A 39 -17.49 -19.21 -1.88
CA SER A 39 -16.63 -19.52 -3.04
C SER A 39 -15.26 -18.85 -2.95
N PHE A 40 -15.19 -17.62 -2.44
CA PHE A 40 -13.91 -16.94 -2.22
C PHE A 40 -13.10 -17.63 -1.12
N ARG A 41 -13.74 -18.02 0.00
CA ARG A 41 -13.08 -18.74 1.10
C ARG A 41 -12.56 -20.11 0.67
N ARG A 42 -13.34 -20.86 -0.13
CA ARG A 42 -12.88 -22.13 -0.73
C ARG A 42 -11.67 -21.93 -1.65
N LYS A 43 -11.68 -20.87 -2.46
CA LYS A 43 -10.54 -20.50 -3.32
C LYS A 43 -9.29 -20.16 -2.51
N PHE A 44 -9.44 -19.48 -1.37
CA PHE A 44 -8.35 -19.25 -0.42
C PHE A 44 -7.83 -20.58 0.14
N LEU A 45 -8.71 -21.42 0.70
CA LEU A 45 -8.35 -22.73 1.25
C LEU A 45 -7.54 -23.58 0.26
N ILE A 46 -8.10 -23.83 -0.93
CA ILE A 46 -7.47 -24.70 -1.94
C ILE A 46 -6.09 -24.18 -2.33
N ARG A 47 -5.97 -22.88 -2.59
CA ARG A 47 -4.68 -22.29 -3.01
C ARG A 47 -3.65 -22.28 -1.90
N SER A 48 -4.07 -22.05 -0.67
CA SER A 48 -3.20 -22.15 0.50
C SER A 48 -2.68 -23.58 0.70
N LEU A 49 -3.49 -24.60 0.43
CA LEU A 49 -3.06 -26.01 0.48
C LEU A 49 -2.08 -26.38 -0.65
N VAL A 50 -2.12 -25.67 -1.78
CA VAL A 50 -1.13 -25.83 -2.87
C VAL A 50 0.20 -25.14 -2.56
N MET A 51 0.22 -24.13 -1.67
CA MET A 51 1.43 -23.40 -1.27
C MET A 51 1.61 -23.30 0.26
N PRO A 52 1.58 -24.42 1.00
CA PRO A 52 1.44 -24.41 2.45
C PRO A 52 2.57 -23.68 3.17
N ARG A 53 3.82 -23.81 2.68
CA ARG A 53 4.99 -23.11 3.24
C ARG A 53 4.85 -21.59 3.07
N ALA A 54 4.53 -21.13 1.87
CA ALA A 54 4.36 -19.71 1.58
C ALA A 54 3.18 -19.09 2.34
N THR A 55 2.06 -19.81 2.43
CA THR A 55 0.92 -19.37 3.24
C THR A 55 1.28 -19.31 4.71
N SER A 56 1.93 -20.33 5.26
CA SER A 56 2.33 -20.34 6.67
C SER A 56 3.25 -19.18 6.99
N GLN A 57 4.28 -18.93 6.17
CA GLN A 57 5.20 -17.81 6.36
C GLN A 57 4.48 -16.45 6.30
N LEU A 58 3.62 -16.25 5.31
CA LEU A 58 2.83 -15.02 5.20
C LEU A 58 1.96 -14.81 6.44
N LEU A 59 1.15 -15.80 6.82
CA LEU A 59 0.25 -15.69 7.97
C LEU A 59 1.02 -15.49 9.28
N THR A 60 2.16 -16.16 9.46
CA THR A 60 3.07 -15.95 10.59
C THR A 60 3.52 -14.49 10.68
N ASN A 61 3.94 -13.89 9.57
CA ASN A 61 4.33 -12.49 9.57
C ASN A 61 3.16 -11.53 9.84
N LEU A 62 1.96 -11.85 9.34
CA LEU A 62 0.76 -11.03 9.58
C LEU A 62 0.36 -11.05 11.05
N THR A 63 0.39 -12.21 11.70
CA THR A 63 0.00 -12.34 13.12
C THR A 63 0.94 -11.60 14.08
N GLN A 64 2.12 -11.16 13.62
CA GLN A 64 3.00 -10.28 14.39
C GLN A 64 2.54 -8.81 14.40
N TRP A 65 1.55 -8.44 13.59
CA TRP A 65 1.03 -7.07 13.58
C TRP A 65 0.10 -6.86 14.79
N PRO A 66 0.39 -5.89 15.70
CA PRO A 66 -0.38 -5.71 16.95
C PRO A 66 -1.87 -5.51 16.74
N GLU A 67 -2.26 -4.89 15.62
CA GLU A 67 -3.64 -4.59 15.25
C GLU A 67 -4.05 -5.37 14.00
N LEU A 68 -3.85 -6.69 14.04
CA LEU A 68 -4.10 -7.58 12.90
C LEU A 68 -5.48 -7.37 12.25
N ASN A 69 -6.53 -7.20 13.06
CA ASN A 69 -7.88 -6.98 12.54
C ASN A 69 -8.00 -5.67 11.75
N THR A 70 -7.38 -4.59 12.24
CA THR A 70 -7.32 -3.29 11.53
C THR A 70 -6.53 -3.42 10.23
N LEU A 71 -5.37 -4.09 10.27
CA LEU A 71 -4.58 -4.36 9.08
C LEU A 71 -5.38 -5.14 8.04
N LEU A 72 -6.07 -6.19 8.45
CA LEU A 72 -6.87 -7.01 7.54
C LEU A 72 -8.11 -6.25 7.03
N ALA A 73 -8.75 -5.43 7.85
CA ALA A 73 -9.86 -4.58 7.40
C ALA A 73 -9.39 -3.56 6.36
N ARG A 74 -8.19 -2.99 6.54
CA ARG A 74 -7.59 -2.03 5.60
C ARG A 74 -7.09 -2.69 4.32
N GLN A 75 -6.45 -3.85 4.44
CA GLN A 75 -5.90 -4.65 3.34
C GLN A 75 -6.53 -6.04 3.30
N PRO A 76 -7.82 -6.17 2.94
CA PRO A 76 -8.55 -7.43 3.05
C PRO A 76 -8.06 -8.50 2.07
N ARG A 77 -7.28 -8.13 1.05
CA ARG A 77 -6.69 -9.10 0.11
C ARG A 77 -5.28 -9.53 0.50
N LEU A 78 -4.73 -9.03 1.61
CA LEU A 78 -3.39 -9.37 2.06
C LEU A 78 -3.17 -10.88 2.27
N PRO A 79 -4.10 -11.66 2.88
CA PRO A 79 -3.94 -13.11 3.01
C PRO A 79 -3.90 -13.87 1.67
N ILE A 80 -4.36 -13.24 0.59
CA ILE A 80 -4.38 -13.82 -0.77
C ILE A 80 -3.41 -13.12 -1.72
N ARG A 81 -2.48 -12.28 -1.21
CA ARG A 81 -1.59 -11.46 -2.06
C ARG A 81 -0.78 -12.35 -3.02
N LEU A 82 -0.23 -13.45 -2.51
CA LEU A 82 0.56 -14.44 -3.28
C LEU A 82 -0.25 -15.28 -4.27
N HIS A 83 -1.59 -15.19 -4.24
CA HIS A 83 -2.45 -15.93 -5.15
C HIS A 83 -2.61 -15.25 -6.51
N ARG A 84 -1.96 -14.10 -6.74
CA ARG A 84 -2.05 -13.29 -7.97
C ARG A 84 -0.74 -12.53 -8.22
N PRO A 85 -0.51 -12.03 -9.46
CA PRO A 85 0.62 -11.14 -9.74
C PRO A 85 0.57 -9.88 -8.87
N TYR A 86 1.75 -9.45 -8.40
CA TYR A 86 1.97 -8.42 -7.40
C TYR A 86 3.34 -7.75 -7.64
N MET A 87 3.45 -6.44 -7.37
CA MET A 87 4.58 -5.55 -7.66
C MET A 87 4.85 -5.33 -9.16
N ALA A 88 5.18 -6.40 -9.88
CA ALA A 88 5.45 -6.36 -11.31
C ALA A 88 5.23 -7.74 -11.95
N VAL A 89 5.14 -7.80 -13.28
CA VAL A 89 4.81 -9.06 -14.01
C VAL A 89 5.89 -10.13 -13.91
N ASN A 90 7.14 -9.72 -13.76
CA ASN A 90 8.32 -10.59 -13.70
C ASN A 90 8.68 -11.04 -12.28
N ILE A 91 7.88 -10.65 -11.26
CA ILE A 91 8.13 -11.01 -9.88
C ILE A 91 7.64 -12.44 -9.59
N LYS A 92 8.57 -13.27 -9.13
CA LYS A 92 8.29 -14.64 -8.66
C LYS A 92 7.67 -14.62 -7.26
N ARG A 93 6.92 -15.68 -6.95
CA ARG A 93 6.20 -15.80 -5.67
C ARG A 93 7.11 -15.74 -4.45
N ASP A 94 8.28 -16.36 -4.52
CA ASP A 94 9.20 -16.43 -3.37
C ASP A 94 9.73 -15.04 -3.05
N PHE A 95 10.16 -14.28 -4.06
CA PHE A 95 10.52 -12.87 -3.89
C PHE A 95 9.34 -12.03 -3.39
N ALA A 96 8.13 -12.22 -3.93
CA ALA A 96 6.94 -11.52 -3.46
C ALA A 96 6.63 -11.79 -1.98
N LEU A 97 6.80 -13.03 -1.53
CA LEU A 97 6.62 -13.41 -0.14
C LEU A 97 7.68 -12.76 0.75
N ASP A 98 8.95 -12.82 0.35
CA ASP A 98 10.05 -12.19 1.07
C ASP A 98 9.86 -10.67 1.16
N ALA A 99 9.43 -10.04 0.07
CA ALA A 99 9.11 -8.61 0.02
C ALA A 99 7.94 -8.25 0.95
N LEU A 100 6.86 -9.05 0.98
CA LEU A 100 5.74 -8.83 1.91
C LEU A 100 6.17 -8.97 3.37
N CYS A 101 6.87 -10.05 3.68
CA CYS A 101 7.36 -10.30 5.04
C CYS A 101 8.26 -9.16 5.50
N PHE A 102 9.24 -8.81 4.68
CA PHE A 102 10.17 -7.73 4.95
C PHE A 102 9.45 -6.38 5.08
N HIS A 103 8.56 -6.02 4.16
CA HIS A 103 7.82 -4.76 4.22
C HIS A 103 7.09 -4.58 5.54
N TYR A 104 6.24 -5.54 5.93
CA TYR A 104 5.48 -5.42 7.16
C TYR A 104 6.35 -5.49 8.41
N GLN A 105 7.46 -6.24 8.38
CA GLN A 105 8.44 -6.20 9.46
C GLN A 105 9.08 -4.82 9.59
N GLN A 106 9.56 -4.22 8.49
CA GLN A 106 10.18 -2.91 8.53
C GLN A 106 9.19 -1.82 8.93
N MET A 107 7.96 -1.86 8.43
CA MET A 107 6.92 -0.89 8.83
C MET A 107 6.62 -0.95 10.34
N ARG A 108 6.61 -2.14 10.96
CA ARG A 108 6.47 -2.27 12.42
C ARG A 108 7.66 -1.73 13.21
N GLN A 109 8.86 -1.79 12.63
CA GLN A 109 10.08 -1.31 13.28
C GLN A 109 10.28 0.19 13.13
N LEU A 110 9.91 0.75 11.98
CA LEU A 110 10.06 2.18 11.66
C LEU A 110 9.01 3.03 12.37
N LEU A 111 7.79 2.53 12.51
CA LEU A 111 6.67 3.29 13.04
C LEU A 111 6.42 2.95 14.52
N SER A 112 6.19 3.98 15.33
CA SER A 112 5.63 3.81 16.67
C SER A 112 4.24 3.17 16.61
N ARG A 113 3.74 2.65 17.73
CA ARG A 113 2.41 2.04 17.77
C ARG A 113 1.30 3.01 17.35
N GLU A 114 1.37 4.26 17.80
CA GLU A 114 0.44 5.32 17.40
C GLU A 114 0.51 5.59 15.89
N GLN A 115 1.73 5.66 15.35
CA GLN A 115 1.92 5.86 13.91
C GLN A 115 1.40 4.68 13.08
N GLN A 116 1.49 3.44 13.58
CA GLN A 116 0.91 2.26 12.94
C GLN A 116 -0.62 2.34 12.87
N VAL A 117 -1.27 2.81 13.94
CA VAL A 117 -2.72 3.07 13.96
C VAL A 117 -3.08 4.12 12.91
N SER A 118 -2.37 5.27 12.90
CA SER A 118 -2.62 6.35 11.95
C SER A 118 -2.41 5.89 10.50
N TYR A 119 -1.33 5.15 10.23
CA TYR A 119 -1.02 4.60 8.91
C TYR A 119 -2.14 3.70 8.35
N LEU A 120 -2.78 2.91 9.22
CA LEU A 120 -3.90 2.03 8.84
C LEU A 120 -5.27 2.72 8.86
N SER A 121 -5.34 3.97 9.29
CA SER A 121 -6.58 4.75 9.30
C SER A 121 -7.06 5.10 7.89
N GLN A 122 -8.24 5.70 7.80
CA GLN A 122 -8.78 6.18 6.52
C GLN A 122 -7.91 7.27 5.90
N TYR A 123 -7.38 8.18 6.73
CA TYR A 123 -6.63 9.37 6.30
C TYR A 123 -5.14 9.09 6.12
N GLY A 124 -4.59 8.11 6.84
CA GLY A 124 -3.17 7.78 6.84
C GLY A 124 -2.41 8.49 7.96
N LEU A 125 -1.11 8.22 8.01
CA LEU A 125 -0.15 8.89 8.88
C LEU A 125 0.32 10.17 8.20
N ASN A 126 0.06 11.33 8.80
CA ASN A 126 0.56 12.59 8.28
C ASN A 126 2.09 12.65 8.41
N LEU A 127 2.78 12.84 7.29
CA LEU A 127 4.24 12.96 7.22
C LEU A 127 4.69 14.41 7.29
N ALA A 128 3.96 15.30 6.60
CA ALA A 128 4.25 16.71 6.57
C ALA A 128 3.02 17.53 6.17
N LYS A 129 3.03 18.81 6.54
CA LYS A 129 2.14 19.84 6.02
C LYS A 129 2.98 21.01 5.55
N PHE A 130 2.58 21.62 4.46
CA PHE A 130 3.29 22.75 3.88
C PHE A 130 2.31 23.73 3.25
N GLU A 131 2.65 25.01 3.33
CA GLU A 131 1.87 26.09 2.75
C GLU A 131 2.32 26.31 1.30
N THR A 132 1.37 26.49 0.40
CA THR A 132 1.65 26.86 -1.00
C THR A 132 1.94 28.35 -1.10
N LYS A 133 2.38 28.82 -2.28
CA LYS A 133 2.59 30.26 -2.53
C LYS A 133 1.31 31.11 -2.36
N THR A 134 0.14 30.48 -2.41
CA THR A 134 -1.19 31.10 -2.30
C THR A 134 -1.75 31.05 -0.88
N GLY A 135 -1.01 30.49 0.08
CA GLY A 135 -1.44 30.35 1.47
C GLY A 135 -2.30 29.11 1.75
N GLU A 136 -2.50 28.24 0.76
CA GLU A 136 -3.29 27.02 0.93
C GLU A 136 -2.45 25.94 1.61
N LEU A 137 -3.04 25.24 2.57
CA LEU A 137 -2.35 24.18 3.31
C LEU A 137 -2.46 22.85 2.56
N PHE A 138 -1.33 22.33 2.11
CA PHE A 138 -1.21 21.01 1.50
C PHE A 138 -0.58 20.05 2.51
N GLN A 139 -0.79 18.75 2.30
CA GLN A 139 -0.21 17.74 3.18
C GLN A 139 0.25 16.47 2.45
N LEU A 140 1.25 15.82 3.04
CA LEU A 140 1.76 14.52 2.65
C LEU A 140 1.35 13.49 3.69
N ASP A 141 0.75 12.40 3.25
CA ASP A 141 0.33 11.30 4.13
C ASP A 141 0.87 9.96 3.64
N LEU A 142 1.33 9.12 4.57
CA LEU A 142 1.64 7.72 4.35
C LEU A 142 0.41 6.88 4.65
N VAL A 143 -0.08 6.14 3.67
CA VAL A 143 -1.36 5.45 3.72
C VAL A 143 -1.27 4.07 3.07
N SER A 144 -1.99 3.10 3.61
CA SER A 144 -2.22 1.83 2.92
C SER A 144 -3.51 1.91 2.08
N LEU A 145 -3.41 1.76 0.75
CA LEU A 145 -4.56 1.84 -0.15
C LEU A 145 -4.91 0.48 -0.75
N VAL A 146 -6.15 0.03 -0.57
CA VAL A 146 -6.64 -1.26 -1.09
C VAL A 146 -6.85 -1.27 -2.62
N SER A 147 -6.94 -0.09 -3.23
CA SER A 147 -7.03 0.10 -4.68
C SER A 147 -5.72 -0.26 -5.39
N LEU A 148 -4.59 0.06 -4.75
CA LEU A 148 -3.22 -0.07 -5.28
C LEU A 148 -2.49 -1.32 -4.76
N ASP A 149 -3.28 -2.29 -4.31
CA ASP A 149 -2.85 -3.49 -3.62
C ASP A 149 -2.26 -4.56 -4.58
N LYS A 150 -2.05 -4.21 -5.86
CA LYS A 150 -1.30 -5.03 -6.83
C LYS A 150 0.07 -4.40 -7.10
N GLU A 151 0.16 -3.09 -6.99
CA GLU A 151 1.32 -2.25 -7.24
C GLU A 151 2.26 -2.24 -6.02
N GLY A 152 1.72 -2.22 -4.79
CA GLY A 152 2.53 -2.31 -3.57
C GLY A 152 1.69 -2.37 -2.28
N GLU A 153 2.31 -2.07 -1.14
CA GLU A 153 1.67 -2.15 0.19
C GLU A 153 1.47 -0.80 0.89
N SER A 154 2.38 0.15 0.67
CA SER A 154 2.32 1.51 1.21
C SER A 154 2.24 2.53 0.08
N THR A 155 1.67 3.69 0.35
CA THR A 155 1.52 4.78 -0.62
C THR A 155 1.74 6.11 0.08
N ILE A 156 2.58 6.98 -0.50
CA ILE A 156 2.62 8.39 -0.13
C ILE A 156 1.67 9.14 -1.05
N VAL A 157 0.79 9.94 -0.47
CA VAL A 157 -0.15 10.79 -1.21
C VAL A 157 0.09 12.25 -0.86
N VAL A 158 -0.05 13.13 -1.85
CA VAL A 158 -0.14 14.58 -1.61
C VAL A 158 -1.60 15.00 -1.75
N ARG A 159 -2.06 15.79 -0.78
CA ARG A 159 -3.42 16.31 -0.72
C ARG A 159 -3.45 17.82 -0.65
N ASP A 160 -4.48 18.40 -1.25
CA ASP A 160 -4.81 19.80 -1.09
C ASP A 160 -5.57 20.09 0.22
N ALA A 161 -5.96 21.35 0.40
CA ALA A 161 -6.72 21.82 1.56
C ALA A 161 -8.09 21.14 1.72
N GLN A 162 -8.66 20.57 0.65
CA GLN A 162 -9.91 19.80 0.67
C GLN A 162 -9.67 18.29 0.84
N LEU A 163 -8.44 17.89 1.16
CA LEU A 163 -8.00 16.50 1.33
C LEU A 163 -8.12 15.64 0.06
N ARG A 164 -8.24 16.27 -1.13
CA ARG A 164 -8.27 15.56 -2.42
C ARG A 164 -6.87 15.07 -2.75
N ILE A 165 -6.74 13.82 -3.20
CA ILE A 165 -5.45 13.26 -3.62
C ILE A 165 -5.10 13.85 -4.99
N LEU A 166 -3.97 14.57 -5.05
CA LEU A 166 -3.49 15.16 -6.30
C LEU A 166 -2.46 14.29 -7.03
N ALA A 167 -1.73 13.48 -6.28
CA ALA A 167 -0.84 12.43 -6.79
C ALA A 167 -0.55 11.40 -5.69
N GLU A 168 -0.16 10.21 -6.11
CA GLU A 168 0.15 9.08 -5.24
C GLU A 168 1.30 8.23 -5.79
N ILE A 169 2.16 7.76 -4.90
CA ILE A 169 3.30 6.89 -5.23
C ILE A 169 3.29 5.65 -4.31
N THR A 170 3.10 4.49 -4.92
CA THR A 170 2.92 3.21 -4.23
C THR A 170 4.20 2.40 -4.27
N PHE A 171 4.60 1.90 -3.11
CA PHE A 171 5.85 1.19 -2.94
C PHE A 171 5.74 -0.03 -2.01
N THR A 172 6.77 -0.87 -2.11
CA THR A 172 7.03 -2.00 -1.23
C THR A 172 8.50 -1.94 -0.80
N LEU A 173 8.73 -2.16 0.50
CA LEU A 173 10.10 -2.29 1.02
C LEU A 173 10.52 -3.74 0.81
N CYS A 174 11.70 -3.98 0.25
CA CYS A 174 12.18 -5.32 -0.06
C CYS A 174 13.71 -5.41 0.06
N ARG A 175 14.23 -6.62 -0.12
CA ARG A 175 15.66 -6.87 -0.32
C ARG A 175 15.86 -7.33 -1.75
N PHE A 176 16.44 -6.48 -2.59
CA PHE A 176 16.78 -6.83 -3.96
C PHE A 176 18.30 -6.98 -4.05
N ASN A 177 18.78 -8.14 -4.52
CA ASN A 177 20.20 -8.49 -4.50
C ASN A 177 20.87 -8.24 -3.14
N GLN A 178 20.18 -8.62 -2.05
CA GLN A 178 20.59 -8.43 -0.66
C GLN A 178 20.64 -6.97 -0.16
N GLN A 179 20.34 -5.99 -1.01
CA GLN A 179 20.32 -4.57 -0.64
C GLN A 179 18.93 -4.12 -0.20
N ARG A 180 18.85 -3.28 0.85
CA ARG A 180 17.61 -2.64 1.26
C ARG A 180 17.09 -1.76 0.13
N THR A 181 15.95 -2.12 -0.40
CA THR A 181 15.40 -1.50 -1.61
C THR A 181 13.99 -1.01 -1.35
N LEU A 182 13.73 0.22 -1.77
CA LEU A 182 12.37 0.72 -1.94
C LEU A 182 11.96 0.48 -3.39
N PHE A 183 11.00 -0.42 -3.60
CA PHE A 183 10.47 -0.74 -4.92
C PHE A 183 9.19 0.06 -5.17
N ILE A 184 9.15 0.89 -6.22
CA ILE A 184 8.00 1.67 -6.66
C ILE A 184 7.23 0.86 -7.71
N GLY A 185 6.02 0.43 -7.37
CA GLY A 185 5.15 -0.31 -8.28
C GLY A 185 4.04 0.55 -8.92
N GLY A 186 3.87 1.80 -8.48
CA GLY A 186 2.85 2.70 -8.99
C GLY A 186 3.17 4.17 -8.78
N LEU A 187 2.89 5.00 -9.78
CA LEU A 187 2.89 6.46 -9.68
C LEU A 187 1.71 7.00 -10.49
N GLN A 188 0.75 7.61 -9.81
CA GLN A 188 -0.49 8.09 -10.41
C GLN A 188 -0.76 9.54 -10.04
N GLY A 189 -1.43 10.25 -10.96
CA GLY A 189 -1.95 11.58 -10.67
C GLY A 189 -3.27 11.50 -9.93
N ALA A 190 -3.97 12.61 -9.84
CA ALA A 190 -5.32 12.62 -9.30
C ALA A 190 -6.26 11.68 -10.07
N ALA A 191 -7.31 11.24 -9.38
CA ALA A 191 -8.35 10.43 -9.99
C ALA A 191 -9.03 11.18 -11.15
N ASN A 192 -9.61 10.43 -12.09
CA ASN A 192 -10.18 10.98 -13.33
C ASN A 192 -11.34 11.96 -13.11
N ASP A 193 -11.98 11.93 -11.94
CA ASP A 193 -13.05 12.85 -11.54
C ASP A 193 -12.52 14.19 -11.03
N VAL A 194 -11.20 14.31 -10.80
CA VAL A 194 -10.55 15.58 -10.44
C VAL A 194 -10.28 16.37 -11.72
N PRO A 195 -10.86 17.59 -11.86
CA PRO A 195 -10.65 18.41 -13.04
C PRO A 195 -9.17 18.75 -13.25
N HIS A 196 -8.73 18.75 -14.50
CA HIS A 196 -7.34 19.06 -14.84
C HIS A 196 -6.91 20.46 -14.35
N GLU A 197 -7.85 21.41 -14.29
CA GLU A 197 -7.63 22.75 -13.74
C GLU A 197 -7.15 22.72 -12.29
N ILE A 198 -7.64 21.81 -11.46
CA ILE A 198 -7.20 21.66 -10.06
C ILE A 198 -5.72 21.27 -10.01
N ILE A 199 -5.27 20.41 -10.92
CA ILE A 199 -3.87 19.99 -10.99
C ILE A 199 -2.98 21.14 -11.50
N GLN A 200 -3.45 21.91 -12.48
CA GLN A 200 -2.74 23.09 -12.94
C GLN A 200 -2.63 24.16 -11.86
N GLN A 201 -3.71 24.40 -11.11
CA GLN A 201 -3.73 25.32 -9.97
C GLN A 201 -2.77 24.85 -8.87
N ALA A 202 -2.84 23.58 -8.47
CA ALA A 202 -1.91 22.99 -7.51
C ALA A 202 -0.45 23.12 -7.94
N THR A 203 -0.16 22.86 -9.21
CA THR A 203 1.19 23.00 -9.78
C THR A 203 1.65 24.45 -9.71
N LYS A 204 0.80 25.40 -10.12
CA LYS A 204 1.10 26.83 -9.99
C LYS A 204 1.32 27.22 -8.53
N ALA A 205 0.50 26.72 -7.61
CA ALA A 205 0.57 27.02 -6.18
C ALA A 205 1.86 26.46 -5.55
N CYS A 206 2.34 25.31 -6.02
CA CYS A 206 3.58 24.67 -5.60
C CYS A 206 4.81 25.17 -6.40
N HIS A 207 4.87 26.46 -6.73
CA HIS A 207 6.01 27.07 -7.46
C HIS A 207 6.34 26.42 -8.82
N GLY A 208 5.34 25.82 -9.49
CA GLY A 208 5.53 25.10 -10.74
C GLY A 208 5.89 23.62 -10.58
N LEU A 209 6.04 23.13 -9.34
CA LEU A 209 6.34 21.73 -9.07
C LEU A 209 5.08 20.86 -9.22
N PHE A 210 5.13 19.92 -10.16
CA PHE A 210 4.01 19.03 -10.43
C PHE A 210 3.77 18.07 -9.24
N PRO A 211 2.51 17.78 -8.83
CA PRO A 211 2.23 16.93 -7.66
C PRO A 211 2.92 15.56 -7.65
N LYS A 212 3.12 14.93 -8.81
CA LYS A 212 3.87 13.67 -8.91
C LYS A 212 5.35 13.80 -8.48
N ARG A 213 5.98 14.95 -8.73
CA ARG A 213 7.35 15.23 -8.28
C ARG A 213 7.40 15.47 -6.77
N ILE A 214 6.36 16.08 -6.19
CA ILE A 214 6.25 16.26 -4.73
C ILE A 214 6.25 14.91 -4.01
N VAL A 215 5.41 13.96 -4.45
CA VAL A 215 5.38 12.62 -3.83
C VAL A 215 6.65 11.82 -4.11
N MET A 216 7.31 12.03 -5.25
CA MET A 216 8.62 11.42 -5.55
C MET A 216 9.70 11.94 -4.58
N GLU A 217 9.76 13.25 -4.34
CA GLU A 217 10.70 13.82 -3.37
C GLU A 217 10.41 13.32 -1.95
N ALA A 218 9.13 13.31 -1.54
CA ALA A 218 8.72 12.75 -0.26
C ALA A 218 9.11 11.27 -0.11
N LEU A 219 9.03 10.50 -1.20
CA LEU A 219 9.49 9.11 -1.24
C LEU A 219 11.00 9.00 -1.09
N CYS A 220 11.78 9.87 -1.74
CA CYS A 220 13.24 9.91 -1.57
C CYS A 220 13.62 10.21 -0.11
N GLN A 221 12.95 11.17 0.53
CA GLN A 221 13.14 11.46 1.96
C GLN A 221 12.75 10.26 2.83
N PHE A 222 11.62 9.61 2.54
CA PHE A 222 11.23 8.37 3.22
C PHE A 222 12.27 7.25 3.04
N ALA A 223 12.83 7.12 1.84
CA ALA A 223 13.87 6.14 1.53
C ALA A 223 15.15 6.40 2.35
N GLN A 224 15.52 7.66 2.58
CA GLN A 224 16.64 8.02 3.45
C GLN A 224 16.36 7.65 4.92
N VAL A 225 15.17 7.94 5.44
CA VAL A 225 14.74 7.53 6.79
C VAL A 225 14.76 6.01 6.94
N PHE A 226 14.31 5.29 5.90
CA PHE A 226 14.36 3.83 5.85
C PHE A 226 15.79 3.28 5.66
N GLN A 227 16.76 4.13 5.30
CA GLN A 227 18.11 3.74 4.92
C GLN A 227 18.08 2.74 3.74
N ALA A 228 17.29 3.06 2.71
CA ALA A 228 17.31 2.34 1.46
C ALA A 228 18.67 2.56 0.77
N GLU A 229 19.30 1.48 0.35
CA GLU A 229 20.49 1.50 -0.49
C GLU A 229 20.13 1.75 -1.95
N LYS A 230 18.89 1.43 -2.34
CA LYS A 230 18.40 1.58 -3.70
C LYS A 230 16.92 1.92 -3.76
N ILE A 231 16.57 2.71 -4.77
CA ILE A 231 15.19 2.89 -5.22
C ILE A 231 15.09 2.24 -6.60
N ILE A 232 14.10 1.38 -6.80
CA ILE A 232 13.81 0.73 -8.09
C ILE A 232 12.38 1.06 -8.46
N ALA A 233 12.17 1.59 -9.67
CA ALA A 233 10.83 1.85 -10.18
C ALA A 233 10.45 0.85 -11.28
N VAL A 234 9.17 0.49 -11.32
CA VAL A 234 8.63 -0.34 -12.39
C VAL A 234 8.57 0.44 -13.71
N SER A 235 8.92 -0.22 -14.81
CA SER A 235 8.76 0.31 -16.16
C SER A 235 7.35 0.09 -16.70
N ASN A 236 7.02 0.71 -17.83
CA ASN A 236 5.74 0.51 -18.50
C ASN A 236 5.49 -0.97 -18.89
N ASP A 237 6.54 -1.69 -19.28
CA ASP A 237 6.49 -3.09 -19.70
C ASP A 237 6.43 -4.07 -18.53
N ALA A 238 7.08 -3.73 -17.41
CA ALA A 238 7.08 -4.55 -16.22
C ALA A 238 5.83 -4.34 -15.34
N HIS A 239 5.01 -3.32 -15.63
CA HIS A 239 3.88 -2.93 -14.80
C HIS A 239 2.89 -4.07 -14.56
N VAL A 240 2.41 -4.24 -13.33
CA VAL A 240 1.61 -5.40 -12.92
C VAL A 240 0.37 -5.67 -13.79
N TYR A 241 -0.28 -4.62 -14.32
CA TYR A 241 -1.43 -4.74 -15.23
C TYR A 241 -1.10 -5.29 -16.63
N ARG A 242 0.18 -5.42 -16.99
CA ARG A 242 0.60 -6.13 -18.21
C ARG A 242 0.40 -7.64 -18.11
N SER A 243 0.23 -8.18 -16.90
CA SER A 243 -0.03 -9.61 -16.69
C SER A 243 -1.29 -10.08 -17.41
N TRP A 244 -1.23 -11.29 -18.01
CA TRP A 244 -2.37 -11.92 -18.68
C TRP A 244 -3.63 -11.99 -17.80
N ARG A 245 -3.43 -12.05 -16.49
CA ARG A 245 -4.50 -12.15 -15.50
C ARG A 245 -5.31 -10.86 -15.31
N TYR A 246 -4.85 -9.74 -15.87
CA TYR A 246 -5.50 -8.43 -15.77
C TYR A 246 -5.73 -7.79 -17.14
N MET A 247 -5.81 -8.59 -18.21
CA MET A 247 -5.95 -8.11 -19.59
C MET A 247 -7.22 -7.28 -19.83
N ASP A 248 -8.27 -7.48 -19.03
CA ASP A 248 -9.50 -6.69 -19.01
C ASP A 248 -9.27 -5.22 -18.60
N LYS A 249 -8.12 -4.90 -17.99
CA LYS A 249 -7.75 -3.56 -17.53
C LYS A 249 -6.61 -2.91 -18.30
N LYS A 250 -6.11 -3.54 -19.37
CA LYS A 250 -4.99 -3.01 -20.18
C LYS A 250 -5.27 -1.63 -20.78
N THR A 251 -6.52 -1.32 -21.08
CA THR A 251 -6.96 -0.05 -21.68
C THR A 251 -7.06 1.13 -20.70
N GLN A 252 -6.85 0.90 -19.40
CA GLN A 252 -6.96 1.94 -18.35
C GLN A 252 -5.60 2.44 -17.85
N MET A 253 -4.49 1.98 -18.42
CA MET A 253 -3.15 2.44 -18.05
C MET A 253 -2.82 3.71 -18.83
N HIS A 254 -3.08 4.87 -18.22
CA HIS A 254 -2.84 6.19 -18.81
C HIS A 254 -1.52 6.84 -18.37
N ALA A 255 -0.83 6.27 -17.38
CA ALA A 255 0.43 6.80 -16.89
C ALA A 255 1.60 6.22 -17.70
N ASP A 256 2.40 7.11 -18.30
CA ASP A 256 3.71 6.78 -18.87
C ASP A 256 4.76 6.87 -17.76
N TYR A 257 5.22 5.71 -17.31
CA TYR A 257 6.18 5.57 -16.22
C TYR A 257 7.59 5.92 -16.69
N ASP A 258 8.02 5.36 -17.83
CA ASP A 258 9.38 5.50 -18.34
C ASP A 258 9.70 6.98 -18.64
N ALA A 259 8.77 7.68 -19.30
CA ALA A 259 8.94 9.11 -19.56
C ALA A 259 9.07 9.95 -18.28
N PHE A 260 8.37 9.57 -17.19
CA PHE A 260 8.51 10.27 -15.92
C PHE A 260 9.86 9.97 -15.25
N TRP A 261 10.33 8.72 -15.28
CA TRP A 261 11.60 8.32 -14.66
C TRP A 261 12.83 8.88 -15.36
N GLU A 262 12.76 9.08 -16.68
CA GLU A 262 13.84 9.64 -17.49
C GLU A 262 13.92 11.18 -17.43
N SER A 263 12.90 11.83 -16.86
CA SER A 263 12.75 13.29 -16.81
C SER A 263 13.26 13.96 -15.54
#